data_AF-A0A353QYF0-F1
#
_entry.id   AF-A0A353QYF0-F1
#
_cell.length_a   1.000
_cell.length_b   1.000
_cell.length_c   1.000
_cell.angle_alpha   90.00
_cell.angle_beta   90.00
_cell.angle_gamma   90.00
#
_symmetry.space_group_name_H-M   'P 1'
#
loop_
_entity.id
_entity.type
_entity.pdbx_description
1 polymer ?
#
loop_
_entity_poly.entity_id
_entity_poly.type
_entity_poly.pdbx_seq_one_letter_code
_entity_poly.pdbx_strand_id
1 'polypeptide(L)'
;MNKAIAALQGKLGRQPSTEEIAKELELPKEKIEASMAEMESTSMISIYDRKDSSGEGVEIIDTIQDKNADDPLAMLENRDVKNELSKALGNLPERERMILALYYHENMTLKEIGVTLTISESRVCQLHAQAIMKLRKLLSSRDTNVRSKV
;
A
#
# COMPACT_ATOMS: atom_id res chain seq x y z
N MET A 1 28.15 25.86 12.72
CA MET A 1 28.26 24.44 13.11
C MET A 1 29.64 23.83 12.83
N ASN A 2 30.08 23.69 11.56
CA ASN A 2 31.37 23.07 11.21
C ASN A 2 32.61 23.68 11.89
N LYS A 3 32.66 25.00 12.08
CA LYS A 3 33.77 25.68 12.81
C LYS A 3 33.79 25.32 14.30
N ALA A 4 32.63 25.18 14.93
CA ALA A 4 32.53 24.80 16.35
C ALA A 4 32.88 23.32 16.56
N ILE A 5 32.45 22.45 15.65
CA ILE A 5 32.83 21.03 15.64
C ILE A 5 34.35 20.88 15.48
N ALA A 6 34.97 21.60 14.53
CA ALA A 6 36.41 21.56 14.31
C ALA A 6 37.21 22.11 15.51
N ALA A 7 36.74 23.18 16.14
CA ALA A 7 37.36 23.74 17.35
C ALA A 7 37.26 22.78 18.55
N LEU A 8 36.11 22.12 18.72
CA LEU A 8 35.92 21.10 19.76
C LEU A 8 36.74 19.84 19.49
N GLN A 9 36.84 19.38 18.25
CA GLN A 9 37.74 18.29 17.86
C GLN A 9 39.20 18.61 18.18
N GLY A 10 39.64 19.84 17.87
CA GLY A 10 40.99 20.30 18.20
C GLY A 10 41.28 20.38 19.70
N LYS A 11 40.26 20.67 20.53
CA LYS A 11 40.38 20.73 21.99
C LYS A 11 40.27 19.36 22.67
N LEU A 12 39.40 18.49 22.18
CA LEU A 12 39.07 17.20 22.80
C LEU A 12 39.92 16.04 22.28
N GLY A 13 40.56 16.20 21.12
CA GLY A 13 41.31 15.13 20.45
C GLY A 13 40.45 13.94 20.00
N ARG A 14 39.12 14.06 20.09
CA ARG A 14 38.12 13.08 19.68
C ARG A 14 36.93 13.78 19.02
N GLN A 15 36.06 13.00 18.37
CA GLN A 15 34.81 13.53 17.84
C GLN A 15 33.92 14.01 19.01
N PRO A 16 33.44 15.27 19.01
CA PRO A 16 32.58 15.80 20.05
C PRO A 16 31.17 15.21 19.96
N SER A 17 30.55 14.94 21.11
CA SER A 17 29.16 14.48 21.21
C SER A 17 28.18 15.59 20.83
N THR A 18 26.99 15.23 20.35
CA THR A 18 25.87 16.15 20.06
C THR A 18 25.55 17.06 21.25
N GLU A 19 25.72 16.56 22.49
CA GLU A 19 25.51 17.34 23.72
C GLU A 19 26.61 18.37 23.98
N GLU A 20 27.86 18.04 23.64
CA GLU A 20 29.01 18.95 23.76
C GLU A 20 28.92 20.06 22.70
N ILE A 21 28.44 19.75 21.51
CA ILE A 21 28.18 20.71 20.42
C ILE A 21 27.01 21.65 20.78
N ALA A 22 25.93 21.10 21.33
CA ALA A 22 24.77 21.88 21.79
C ALA A 22 25.16 22.88 22.88
N LYS A 23 26.00 22.45 23.82
CA LYS A 23 26.51 23.30 24.91
C LYS A 23 27.42 24.42 24.41
N GLU A 24 28.31 24.16 23.46
CA GLU A 24 29.22 25.17 22.89
C GLU A 24 28.48 26.19 22.01
N LEU A 25 27.40 25.78 21.35
CA LEU A 25 26.60 26.64 20.47
C LEU A 25 25.42 27.31 21.18
N GLU A 26 25.19 27.03 22.47
CA GLU A 26 24.04 27.49 23.26
C GLU A 26 22.69 27.20 22.58
N LEU A 27 22.61 26.06 21.88
CA LEU A 27 21.41 25.63 21.17
C LEU A 27 20.83 24.36 21.80
N PRO A 28 19.50 24.17 21.76
CA PRO A 28 18.89 22.91 22.19
C PRO A 28 19.33 21.75 21.30
N LYS A 29 19.57 20.58 21.91
CA LYS A 29 20.02 19.34 21.26
C LYS A 29 19.17 18.98 20.03
N GLU A 30 17.86 19.14 20.14
CA GLU A 30 16.90 18.87 19.05
C GLU A 30 17.18 19.70 17.79
N LYS A 31 17.61 20.96 17.94
CA LYS A 31 17.99 21.81 16.80
C LYS A 31 19.32 21.39 16.17
N ILE A 32 20.24 20.88 16.98
CA ILE A 32 21.51 20.34 16.51
C ILE A 32 21.26 19.04 15.73
N GLU A 33 20.42 18.14 16.24
CA GLU A 33 20.04 16.90 15.56
C GLU A 33 19.31 17.16 14.25
N ALA A 34 18.34 18.09 14.24
CA ALA A 34 17.65 18.50 13.01
C ALA A 34 18.61 19.10 11.97
N SER A 35 19.54 19.97 12.41
CA SER A 35 20.53 20.58 11.51
C SER A 35 21.55 19.56 10.99
N MET A 36 21.95 18.57 11.80
CA MET A 36 22.82 17.47 11.33
C MET A 36 22.11 16.59 10.31
N ALA A 37 20.86 16.23 10.55
CA ALA A 37 20.05 15.45 9.61
C ALA A 37 19.84 16.21 8.27
N GLU A 38 19.65 17.53 8.33
CA GLU A 38 19.55 18.38 7.14
C GLU A 38 20.88 18.41 6.35
N MET A 39 22.02 18.47 7.04
CA MET A 39 23.33 18.40 6.41
C MET A 39 23.60 17.02 5.77
N GLU A 40 23.21 15.93 6.42
CA GLU A 40 23.28 14.57 5.85
C GLU A 40 22.39 14.42 4.62
N SER A 41 21.18 15.00 4.66
CA SER A 41 20.24 15.00 3.53
C SER A 41 20.74 15.78 2.30
N THR A 42 21.71 16.69 2.49
CA THR A 42 22.33 17.46 1.41
C THR A 42 23.52 16.73 0.76
N SER A 43 24.02 15.65 1.39
CA SER A 43 25.11 14.87 0.81
C SER A 43 24.60 14.02 -0.36
N MET A 44 24.98 14.41 -1.57
CA MET A 44 24.68 13.67 -2.78
C MET A 44 25.63 12.48 -2.87
N ILE A 45 25.13 11.28 -2.57
CA ILE A 45 25.88 10.04 -2.71
C ILE A 45 25.65 9.50 -4.13
N SER A 46 26.71 9.01 -4.77
CA SER A 46 26.56 8.32 -6.06
C SER A 46 25.79 7.02 -5.85
N ILE A 47 24.73 6.80 -6.62
CA ILE A 47 23.99 5.53 -6.62
C ILE A 47 24.83 4.33 -7.08
N TYR A 48 25.94 4.59 -7.78
CA TYR A 48 26.92 3.57 -8.20
C TYR A 48 28.02 3.33 -7.15
N ASP A 49 27.97 4.02 -6.01
CA ASP A 49 28.91 3.75 -4.92
C ASP A 49 28.62 2.38 -4.30
N ARG A 50 29.66 1.70 -3.83
CA ARG A 50 29.56 0.33 -3.31
C ARG A 50 29.55 0.38 -1.80
N LYS A 51 28.63 -0.36 -1.18
CA LYS A 51 28.46 -0.37 0.28
C LYS A 51 29.66 -0.98 1.04
N ASP A 52 30.55 -1.66 0.33
CA ASP A 52 31.72 -2.36 0.86
C ASP A 52 32.99 -1.91 0.13
N SER A 53 34.05 -1.65 0.90
CA SER A 53 35.38 -1.22 0.46
C SER A 53 36.24 -2.35 -0.14
N SER A 54 35.80 -3.60 -0.10
CA SER A 54 36.49 -4.76 -0.66
C SER A 54 36.44 -4.84 -2.19
N GLY A 55 35.62 -4.01 -2.85
CA GLY A 55 35.46 -4.03 -4.31
C GLY A 55 34.57 -5.16 -4.83
N GLU A 56 33.96 -5.96 -3.95
CA GLU A 56 32.89 -6.92 -4.29
C GLU A 56 31.50 -6.51 -3.75
N GLY A 57 31.40 -5.33 -3.15
CA GLY A 57 30.16 -4.81 -2.57
C GLY A 57 29.02 -4.60 -3.57
N VAL A 58 27.79 -4.65 -3.07
CA VAL A 58 26.58 -4.30 -3.82
C VAL A 58 26.55 -2.78 -4.04
N GLU A 59 26.19 -2.35 -5.25
CA GLU A 59 25.99 -0.92 -5.54
C GLU A 59 24.76 -0.40 -4.79
N ILE A 60 24.75 0.86 -4.40
CA ILE A 60 23.61 1.45 -3.69
C ILE A 60 22.33 1.31 -4.51
N ILE A 61 22.41 1.47 -5.84
CA ILE A 61 21.27 1.35 -6.76
C ILE A 61 20.56 0.00 -6.65
N ASP A 62 21.31 -1.10 -6.46
CA ASP A 62 20.77 -2.45 -6.35
C ASP A 62 20.05 -2.70 -5.01
N THR A 63 20.27 -1.83 -4.02
CA THR A 63 19.62 -1.92 -2.69
C THR A 63 18.37 -1.06 -2.57
N ILE A 64 18.11 -0.17 -3.54
CA ILE A 64 16.97 0.73 -3.52
C ILE A 64 15.75 -0.02 -4.04
N GLN A 65 14.81 -0.32 -3.14
CA GLN A 65 13.52 -0.89 -3.52
C GLN A 65 12.70 0.11 -4.34
N ASP A 66 12.20 -0.33 -5.50
CA ASP A 66 11.16 0.39 -6.21
C ASP A 66 9.82 0.22 -5.48
N LYS A 67 9.34 1.31 -4.88
CA LYS A 67 8.05 1.33 -4.16
C LYS A 67 6.83 1.46 -5.08
N ASN A 68 7.05 1.74 -6.37
CA ASN A 68 6.00 1.84 -7.37
C ASN A 68 5.84 0.56 -8.19
N ALA A 69 6.73 -0.43 -8.00
CA ALA A 69 6.60 -1.72 -8.65
C ALA A 69 5.37 -2.46 -8.12
N ASP A 70 4.55 -2.98 -9.03
CA ASP A 70 3.41 -3.82 -8.68
C ASP A 70 3.90 -5.09 -7.97
N ASP A 71 3.30 -5.42 -6.83
CA ASP A 71 3.59 -6.66 -6.11
C ASP A 71 2.98 -7.86 -6.88
N PRO A 72 3.79 -8.80 -7.40
CA PRO A 72 3.29 -9.95 -8.15
C PRO A 72 2.32 -10.82 -7.34
N LEU A 73 2.50 -10.91 -6.02
CA LEU A 73 1.60 -11.66 -5.15
C LEU A 73 0.24 -10.98 -5.08
N ALA A 74 0.23 -9.67 -4.82
CA ALA A 74 -1.01 -8.88 -4.83
C ALA A 74 -1.71 -8.90 -6.20
N MET A 75 -0.97 -8.94 -7.31
CA MET A 75 -1.55 -9.10 -8.65
C MET A 75 -2.22 -10.47 -8.82
N LEU A 76 -1.60 -11.54 -8.34
CA LEU A 76 -2.14 -12.90 -8.38
C LEU A 76 -3.41 -13.01 -7.53
N GLU A 77 -3.38 -12.51 -6.30
CA GLU A 77 -4.54 -12.48 -5.39
C GLU A 77 -5.72 -11.74 -6.03
N ASN A 78 -5.49 -10.55 -6.60
CA ASN A 78 -6.53 -9.79 -7.29
C ASN A 78 -7.13 -10.54 -8.49
N ARG A 79 -6.30 -11.28 -9.25
CA ARG A 79 -6.76 -12.08 -10.37
C ARG A 79 -7.65 -13.23 -9.89
N ASP A 80 -7.28 -13.87 -8.79
CA ASP A 80 -8.05 -14.97 -8.22
C ASP A 80 -9.40 -14.52 -7.69
N VAL A 81 -9.46 -13.38 -6.99
CA VAL A 81 -10.72 -12.76 -6.53
C VAL A 81 -11.66 -12.49 -7.70
N LYS A 82 -11.15 -11.90 -8.81
CA LYS A 82 -11.97 -11.62 -10.01
C LYS A 82 -12.49 -12.90 -10.65
N ASN A 83 -11.64 -13.92 -10.78
CA ASN A 83 -12.03 -15.21 -11.34
C ASN A 83 -13.11 -15.90 -10.49
N GLU A 84 -12.99 -15.80 -9.17
CA GLU A 84 -13.94 -16.40 -8.25
C GLU A 84 -15.29 -15.68 -8.29
N LEU A 85 -15.28 -14.34 -8.27
CA LEU A 85 -16.50 -13.54 -8.43
C LEU A 85 -17.20 -13.86 -9.76
N SER A 86 -16.45 -13.98 -10.85
CA SER A 86 -17.00 -14.33 -12.17
C SER A 86 -17.71 -15.69 -12.14
N LYS A 87 -17.11 -16.71 -11.52
CA LYS A 87 -17.74 -18.02 -11.32
C LYS A 87 -18.99 -17.92 -10.44
N ALA A 88 -18.95 -17.14 -9.37
CA ALA A 88 -20.08 -16.95 -8.47
C ALA A 88 -21.26 -16.26 -9.19
N LEU A 89 -21.00 -15.22 -9.98
CA LEU A 89 -21.99 -14.56 -10.82
C LEU A 89 -22.59 -15.51 -11.87
N GLY A 90 -21.77 -16.40 -12.44
CA GLY A 90 -22.21 -17.45 -13.36
C GLY A 90 -23.22 -18.44 -12.76
N ASN A 91 -23.17 -18.66 -11.45
CA ASN A 91 -24.10 -19.53 -10.73
C ASN A 91 -25.41 -18.85 -10.30
N LEU A 92 -25.51 -17.52 -10.45
CA LEU A 92 -26.76 -16.81 -10.18
C LEU A 92 -27.79 -17.06 -11.28
N PRO A 93 -29.08 -17.14 -10.93
CA PRO A 93 -30.17 -17.04 -11.89
C PRO A 93 -30.02 -15.81 -12.79
N GLU A 94 -30.37 -15.97 -14.06
CA GLU A 94 -30.22 -14.93 -15.08
C GLU A 94 -30.86 -13.59 -14.66
N ARG A 95 -32.07 -13.62 -14.11
CA ARG A 95 -32.76 -12.42 -13.63
C ARG A 95 -32.03 -11.70 -12.50
N GLU A 96 -31.43 -12.42 -11.57
CA GLU A 96 -30.67 -11.84 -10.45
C GLU A 96 -29.37 -11.21 -10.97
N ARG A 97 -28.68 -11.90 -11.88
CA ARG A 97 -27.46 -11.40 -12.54
C ARG A 97 -27.74 -10.14 -13.35
N MET A 98 -28.85 -10.11 -14.10
CA MET A 98 -29.29 -8.95 -14.88
C MET A 98 -29.52 -7.75 -13.97
N ILE A 99 -30.22 -7.92 -12.85
CA ILE A 99 -30.46 -6.83 -11.89
C ILE A 99 -29.14 -6.27 -11.34
N LEU A 100 -28.17 -7.14 -11.01
CA LEU A 100 -26.85 -6.70 -10.57
C LEU A 100 -26.09 -5.96 -11.66
N ALA A 101 -26.15 -6.41 -12.92
CA ALA A 101 -25.50 -5.73 -14.04
C ALA A 101 -26.10 -4.33 -14.26
N LEU A 102 -27.42 -4.21 -14.29
CA LEU A 102 -28.07 -2.91 -14.45
C LEU A 102 -27.76 -1.96 -13.28
N TYR A 103 -27.64 -2.47 -12.07
CA TYR A 103 -27.35 -1.64 -10.89
C TYR A 103 -25.87 -1.23 -10.81
N TYR A 104 -24.94 -2.16 -10.96
CA TYR A 104 -23.50 -1.91 -10.74
C TYR A 104 -22.72 -1.53 -12.00
N HIS A 105 -23.16 -1.94 -13.18
CA HIS A 105 -22.49 -1.61 -14.45
C HIS A 105 -23.15 -0.40 -15.12
N GLU A 106 -24.47 -0.44 -15.26
CA GLU A 106 -25.23 0.64 -15.92
C GLU A 106 -25.61 1.79 -14.96
N ASN A 107 -25.28 1.66 -13.66
CA ASN A 107 -25.60 2.66 -12.61
C ASN A 107 -27.09 3.03 -12.53
N MET A 108 -28.00 2.11 -12.89
CA MET A 108 -29.43 2.36 -12.84
C MET A 108 -29.97 2.24 -11.42
N THR A 109 -30.98 3.04 -11.10
CA THR A 109 -31.70 2.95 -9.83
C THR A 109 -32.65 1.74 -9.80
N LEU A 110 -32.99 1.23 -8.61
CA LEU A 110 -33.93 0.10 -8.47
C LEU A 110 -35.30 0.39 -9.10
N LYS A 111 -35.71 1.66 -9.09
CA LYS A 111 -36.94 2.12 -9.73
C LYS A 111 -36.86 2.02 -11.26
N GLU A 112 -35.78 2.51 -11.87
CA GLU A 112 -35.56 2.41 -13.32
C GLU A 112 -35.46 0.95 -13.77
N ILE A 113 -34.73 0.12 -13.01
CA ILE A 113 -34.63 -1.32 -13.27
C ILE A 113 -36.02 -1.98 -13.22
N GLY A 114 -36.87 -1.59 -12.28
CA GLY A 114 -38.24 -2.09 -12.18
C GLY A 114 -39.06 -1.77 -13.42
N VAL A 115 -38.95 -0.54 -13.93
CA VAL A 115 -39.61 -0.13 -15.18
C VAL A 115 -39.07 -0.94 -16.37
N THR A 116 -37.74 -1.05 -16.52
CA THR A 116 -37.10 -1.78 -17.62
C THR A 116 -37.47 -3.27 -17.64
N LEU A 117 -37.54 -3.90 -16.47
CA LEU A 117 -37.85 -5.33 -16.33
C LEU A 117 -39.35 -5.60 -16.14
N THR A 118 -40.20 -4.57 -16.22
CA THR A 118 -41.67 -4.66 -16.02
C THR A 118 -42.05 -5.36 -14.70
N ILE A 119 -41.36 -5.02 -13.61
CA ILE A 119 -41.61 -5.54 -12.26
C ILE A 119 -41.63 -4.39 -11.23
N SER A 120 -42.25 -4.61 -10.08
CA SER A 120 -42.27 -3.57 -9.03
C SER A 120 -40.87 -3.33 -8.44
N GLU A 121 -40.60 -2.10 -8.01
CA GLU A 121 -39.36 -1.75 -7.31
C GLU A 121 -39.10 -2.65 -6.09
N SER A 122 -40.15 -2.96 -5.32
CA SER A 122 -40.08 -3.90 -4.20
C SER A 122 -39.58 -5.29 -4.64
N ARG A 123 -40.02 -5.77 -5.82
CA ARG A 123 -39.55 -7.05 -6.36
C ARG A 123 -38.09 -6.98 -6.79
N VAL A 124 -37.64 -5.88 -7.38
CA VAL A 124 -36.22 -5.66 -7.71
C VAL A 124 -35.36 -5.69 -6.46
N CYS A 125 -35.78 -4.98 -5.40
CA CYS A 125 -35.07 -4.94 -4.12
C CYS A 125 -34.91 -6.35 -3.51
N GLN A 126 -35.98 -7.16 -3.53
CA GLN A 126 -35.93 -8.55 -3.07
C GLN A 126 -34.96 -9.41 -3.88
N LEU A 127 -35.02 -9.33 -5.21
CA LEU A 127 -34.14 -10.11 -6.09
C LEU A 127 -32.68 -9.67 -5.93
N HIS A 128 -32.42 -8.37 -5.79
CA HIS A 128 -31.10 -7.84 -5.49
C HIS A 128 -30.57 -8.39 -4.16
N ALA A 129 -31.36 -8.31 -3.08
CA ALA A 129 -30.98 -8.85 -1.78
C ALA A 129 -30.69 -10.37 -1.84
N GLN A 130 -31.53 -11.14 -2.54
CA GLN A 130 -31.32 -12.58 -2.75
C GLN A 130 -30.01 -12.86 -3.50
N ALA A 131 -29.72 -12.10 -4.56
CA ALA A 131 -28.49 -12.22 -5.32
C ALA A 131 -27.25 -11.98 -4.43
N ILE A 132 -27.26 -10.91 -3.63
CA ILE A 132 -26.18 -10.59 -2.69
C ILE A 132 -26.00 -11.71 -1.64
N MET A 133 -27.09 -12.24 -1.08
CA MET A 133 -27.01 -13.35 -0.12
C MET A 133 -26.39 -14.62 -0.73
N LYS A 134 -26.77 -14.96 -1.97
CA LYS A 134 -26.19 -16.11 -2.69
C LYS A 134 -24.71 -15.90 -2.98
N LEU A 135 -24.33 -14.72 -3.46
CA LEU A 135 -22.91 -14.39 -3.71
C LEU A 135 -22.09 -14.52 -2.44
N ARG A 136 -22.55 -13.96 -1.32
CA ARG A 136 -21.89 -14.11 -0.02
C ARG A 136 -21.72 -15.58 0.36
N LYS A 137 -22.76 -16.40 0.22
CA LYS A 137 -22.66 -17.83 0.55
C LYS A 137 -21.66 -18.58 -0.34
N LEU A 138 -21.65 -18.29 -1.64
CA LEU A 138 -20.73 -18.91 -2.60
C LEU A 138 -19.28 -18.55 -2.28
N LEU A 139 -19.00 -17.28 -1.96
CA LEU A 139 -17.66 -16.78 -1.68
C LEU A 139 -17.17 -17.22 -0.28
N SER A 140 -18.00 -17.08 0.76
CA SER A 140 -17.61 -17.47 2.14
C SER A 140 -17.42 -18.98 2.33
N SER A 141 -18.07 -19.82 1.51
CA SER A 141 -17.87 -21.28 1.58
C SER A 141 -16.51 -21.74 1.06
N ARG A 142 -15.76 -20.87 0.38
CA ARG A 142 -14.43 -21.16 -0.17
C ARG A 142 -13.27 -20.52 0.60
N ASP A 143 -13.50 -19.40 1.28
CA ASP A 143 -12.53 -18.82 2.24
C ASP A 143 -12.09 -19.83 3.31
N THR A 144 -12.98 -20.73 3.71
CA THR A 144 -12.68 -21.80 4.69
C THR A 144 -11.81 -22.92 4.14
N ASN A 145 -11.79 -23.13 2.81
CA ASN A 145 -11.05 -24.21 2.17
C ASN A 145 -9.60 -23.78 1.80
N VAL A 146 -9.38 -22.49 1.53
CA VAL A 146 -8.03 -21.96 1.28
C VAL A 146 -7.19 -21.93 2.57
N ARG A 147 -7.81 -21.64 3.73
CA ARG A 147 -7.12 -21.63 5.04
C ARG A 147 -6.77 -23.01 5.60
N SER A 148 -7.31 -24.11 5.06
CA SER A 148 -7.00 -25.46 5.56
C SER A 148 -5.85 -26.15 4.83
N LYS A 149 -5.21 -25.46 3.88
CA LYS A 149 -4.13 -26.01 3.04
C LYS A 149 -2.79 -25.30 3.20
N VAL A 150 -2.65 -24.42 4.19
CA VAL A 150 -1.38 -23.81 4.60
C VAL A 150 -0.97 -24.36 5.95
#